data_AF-A0A099YVT3-F1
#
_entry.id   AF-A0A099YVT3-F1
#
_cell.length_a   1.000
_cell.length_b   1.000
_cell.length_c   1.000
_cell.angle_alpha   90.00
_cell.angle_beta   90.00
_cell.angle_gamma   90.00
#
_symmetry.space_group_name_H-M   'P 1'
#
loop_
_entity.id
_entity.type
_entity.pdbx_description
1 polymer ?
#
loop_
_entity_poly.entity_id
_entity_poly.type
_entity_poly.pdbx_seq_one_letter_code
_entity_poly.pdbx_strand_id
1 'polypeptide(L)'
;PTGYFVAQHCSASHLRAICAPCIEGEDYTAHPNGLERCLPCKQCKDDQITLRTCTLTHDTECQCKEGYFCPIGGCEICQKCS
;
A
#
# COMPACT_ATOMS: atom_id res chain seq x y z
N PRO A 1 13.80 5.83 2.89
CA PRO A 1 13.93 4.36 2.69
C PRO A 1 12.55 3.79 2.37
N THR A 2 12.43 2.50 2.01
CA THR A 2 11.12 1.82 1.95
C THR A 2 10.52 1.73 3.35
N GLY A 3 9.19 1.83 3.45
CA GLY A 3 8.49 1.88 4.74
C GLY A 3 8.71 3.15 5.55
N TYR A 4 9.15 4.23 4.92
CA TYR A 4 9.33 5.54 5.54
C TYR A 4 8.82 6.65 4.63
N PHE A 5 8.39 7.75 5.24
CA PHE A 5 8.06 9.01 4.58
C PHE A 5 8.95 10.14 5.12
N VAL A 6 8.96 11.28 4.44
CA VAL A 6 9.69 12.49 4.84
C VAL A 6 8.88 13.23 5.90
N ALA A 7 9.35 13.21 7.14
CA ALA A 7 8.78 13.97 8.24
C ALA A 7 9.27 15.44 8.24
N GLN A 8 10.49 15.68 7.75
CA GLN A 8 11.04 17.02 7.59
C GLN A 8 11.97 17.08 6.37
N HIS A 9 11.69 18.01 5.47
CA HIS A 9 12.55 18.29 4.32
C HIS A 9 13.87 18.94 4.73
N CYS A 10 14.88 18.82 3.87
CA CYS A 10 16.14 19.53 4.06
C CYS A 10 15.96 21.05 3.95
N SER A 11 16.56 21.80 4.87
CA SER A 11 16.47 23.27 4.91
C SER A 11 17.67 23.97 4.25
N ALA A 12 18.77 23.25 4.02
CA ALA A 12 19.96 23.76 3.34
C ALA A 12 20.71 22.62 2.65
N SER A 13 21.57 22.98 1.68
CA SER A 13 22.49 22.03 1.04
C SER A 13 23.31 21.28 2.09
N HIS A 14 23.52 19.98 1.88
CA HIS A 14 24.24 19.05 2.77
C HIS A 14 23.51 18.61 4.06
N LEU A 15 22.34 19.18 4.39
CA LEU A 15 21.50 18.65 5.47
C LEU A 15 20.67 17.45 4.96
N ARG A 16 20.57 16.41 5.79
CA ARG A 16 19.71 15.25 5.50
C ARG A 16 18.27 15.54 5.91
N ALA A 17 17.32 15.08 5.10
CA ALA A 17 15.92 15.03 5.48
C ALA A 17 15.73 14.08 6.68
N ILE A 18 14.72 14.37 7.51
CA ILE A 18 14.28 13.47 8.58
C ILE A 18 13.18 12.59 8.03
N CYS A 19 13.36 11.28 8.13
CA CYS A 19 12.38 10.29 7.71
C CYS A 19 11.74 9.64 8.94
N ALA A 20 10.43 9.43 8.90
CA ALA A 20 9.69 8.67 9.90
C ALA A 20 9.13 7.38 9.31
N PRO A 21 9.00 6.30 10.09
CA PRO A 21 8.44 5.05 9.60
C PRO A 21 6.94 5.20 9.32
N CYS A 22 6.45 4.37 8.40
CA CYS A 22 5.02 4.10 8.25
C CYS A 22 4.47 3.40 9.51
N ILE A 23 3.15 3.27 9.60
CA ILE A 23 2.42 2.58 10.65
C ILE A 23 2.05 1.18 10.13
N GLU A 24 2.57 0.14 10.80
CA GLU A 24 2.34 -1.25 10.44
C GLU A 24 0.83 -1.55 10.36
N GLY A 25 0.39 -2.07 9.21
CA GLY A 25 -1.02 -2.41 8.97
C GLY A 25 -1.94 -1.24 8.59
N GLU A 26 -1.48 0.02 8.67
CA GLU A 26 -2.28 1.19 8.27
C GLU A 26 -1.77 1.87 7.01
N ASP A 27 -0.45 2.00 6.85
CA ASP A 27 0.16 2.58 5.67
C ASP A 27 1.53 1.98 5.31
N TYR A 28 1.96 2.21 4.07
CA TYR A 28 3.16 1.61 3.50
C TYR A 28 3.84 2.52 2.48
N THR A 29 5.10 2.22 2.17
CA THR A 29 5.78 2.71 0.96
C THR A 29 6.67 1.62 0.37
N ALA A 30 6.36 1.19 -0.85
CA ALA A 30 7.04 0.06 -1.49
C ALA A 30 8.46 0.37 -1.99
N HIS A 31 8.76 1.65 -2.22
CA HIS A 31 10.03 2.10 -2.78
C HIS A 31 10.60 3.30 -2.01
N PRO A 32 11.92 3.55 -2.11
CA PRO A 32 12.50 4.81 -1.66
C PRO A 32 11.75 5.99 -2.31
N ASN A 33 11.31 6.93 -1.49
CA ASN A 33 10.40 7.99 -1.90
C ASN A 33 10.73 9.31 -1.19
N GLY A 34 10.06 10.38 -1.62
CA GLY A 34 10.09 11.71 -0.99
C GLY A 34 8.70 12.19 -0.57
N LEU A 35 7.78 11.27 -0.27
CA LEU A 35 6.41 11.60 0.13
C LEU A 35 6.39 12.18 1.54
N GLU A 36 5.45 13.08 1.82
CA GLU A 36 5.24 13.65 3.16
C GLU A 36 4.35 12.77 4.06
N ARG A 37 3.82 11.67 3.52
CA ARG A 37 3.02 10.65 4.21
C ARG A 37 3.13 9.32 3.48
N CYS A 38 2.94 8.23 4.20
CA CYS A 38 2.83 6.91 3.59
C CYS A 38 1.50 6.73 2.85
N LEU A 39 1.44 5.68 2.02
CA LEU A 39 0.25 5.32 1.25
C LEU A 39 -0.65 4.45 2.13
N PRO A 40 -1.94 4.78 2.27
CA PRO A 40 -2.84 3.98 3.09
C PRO A 40 -2.97 2.58 2.51
N CYS A 41 -2.97 1.58 3.38
CA CYS A 41 -3.19 0.20 2.98
C CYS A 41 -4.58 0.03 2.38
N LYS A 42 -4.67 -0.71 1.29
CA LYS A 42 -5.94 -1.14 0.71
C LYS A 42 -6.65 -2.07 1.67
N GLN A 43 -7.97 -1.96 1.72
CA GLN A 43 -8.84 -2.96 2.34
C GLN A 43 -9.46 -3.84 1.25
N CYS A 44 -9.48 -5.15 1.49
CA CYS A 44 -10.18 -6.08 0.62
C CYS A 44 -11.68 -5.94 0.79
N LYS A 45 -12.42 -6.04 -0.31
CA LYS A 45 -13.88 -5.94 -0.34
C LYS A 45 -14.52 -7.25 0.12
N ASP A 46 -15.85 -7.22 0.34
CA ASP A 46 -16.62 -8.39 0.79
C ASP A 46 -16.57 -9.59 -0.18
N ASP A 47 -16.34 -9.35 -1.47
CA ASP A 47 -16.17 -10.36 -2.52
C ASP A 47 -14.72 -10.85 -2.68
N GLN A 48 -13.81 -10.37 -1.82
CA GLN A 48 -12.39 -10.66 -1.84
C GLN A 48 -11.91 -11.33 -0.55
N ILE A 49 -10.79 -12.02 -0.65
CA ILE A 49 -9.98 -12.51 0.47
C ILE A 49 -8.68 -11.72 0.55
N THR A 50 -8.15 -11.57 1.76
CA THR A 50 -6.81 -11.02 1.96
C THR A 50 -5.79 -12.13 1.73
N LEU A 51 -5.00 -12.01 0.67
CA LEU A 51 -3.93 -12.94 0.35
C LEU A 51 -2.65 -12.60 1.14
N ARG A 52 -2.36 -11.31 1.27
CA ARG A 52 -1.29 -10.79 2.13
C ARG A 52 -1.77 -9.55 2.86
N THR A 53 -1.43 -9.48 4.14
CA THR A 53 -1.68 -8.31 4.97
C THR A 53 -0.72 -7.20 4.60
N CYS A 54 -1.15 -5.95 4.73
CA CYS A 54 -0.27 -4.80 4.58
C CYS A 54 0.88 -4.83 5.58
N THR A 55 2.05 -4.37 5.16
CA THR A 55 3.20 -4.08 6.03
C THR A 55 3.81 -2.74 5.64
N LEU A 56 4.84 -2.29 6.36
CA LEU A 56 5.52 -1.02 6.03
C LEU A 56 5.99 -0.93 4.57
N THR A 57 6.32 -2.05 3.91
CA THR A 57 6.93 -2.06 2.58
C THR A 57 6.05 -2.64 1.47
N HIS A 58 4.84 -3.12 1.79
CA HIS A 58 3.92 -3.61 0.76
C HIS A 58 2.46 -3.43 1.18
N ASP A 59 1.62 -3.18 0.18
CA ASP A 59 0.18 -3.07 0.34
C ASP A 59 -0.46 -4.42 0.71
N THR A 60 -1.72 -4.36 1.14
CA THR A 60 -2.60 -5.52 1.18
C THR A 60 -2.79 -6.08 -0.23
N GLU A 61 -2.53 -7.38 -0.40
CA GLU A 61 -2.88 -8.10 -1.63
C GLU A 61 -4.26 -8.76 -1.46
N CYS A 62 -5.18 -8.44 -2.36
CA CYS A 62 -6.54 -8.98 -2.36
C CYS A 62 -6.76 -9.91 -3.55
N GLN A 63 -7.50 -10.99 -3.34
CA GLN A 63 -7.89 -11.93 -4.39
C GLN A 63 -9.40 -12.16 -4.36
N CYS A 64 -10.04 -12.36 -5.51
CA CYS A 64 -11.46 -12.70 -5.56
C CYS A 64 -11.74 -14.04 -4.86
N LYS A 65 -12.85 -14.10 -4.12
CA LYS A 65 -13.35 -15.34 -3.50
C LYS A 65 -13.63 -16.40 -4.56
N GLU A 66 -13.66 -17.66 -4.13
CA GLU A 66 -14.09 -18.77 -5.00
C GLU A 66 -15.50 -18.51 -5.55
N GLY A 67 -15.72 -18.83 -6.83
CA GLY A 67 -16.94 -18.48 -7.54
C GLY A 67 -16.98 -17.04 -8.06
N TYR A 68 -15.89 -16.29 -7.93
CA TYR A 68 -15.69 -14.98 -8.55
C TYR A 68 -14.39 -14.93 -9.34
N PHE A 69 -14.32 -14.07 -10.36
CA PHE A 69 -13.14 -13.84 -11.18
C PHE A 69 -12.88 -12.35 -11.37
N CYS A 70 -11.64 -12.05 -11.76
CA CYS A 70 -11.18 -10.71 -12.04
C CYS A 70 -11.12 -10.51 -13.56
N PRO A 71 -11.98 -9.66 -14.17
CA PRO A 71 -11.93 -9.41 -15.60
C PRO A 71 -10.63 -8.69 -16.01
N ILE A 72 -10.16 -8.98 -17.22
CA ILE A 72 -8.97 -8.33 -17.79
C ILE A 72 -9.28 -6.83 -17.97
N GLY A 73 -8.54 -5.96 -17.26
CA GLY A 73 -8.73 -4.51 -17.32
C GLY A 73 -8.99 -3.84 -15.97
N GLY A 74 -9.22 -4.60 -14.90
CA GLY A 74 -9.25 -4.04 -13.55
C GLY A 74 -9.92 -4.93 -12.50
N CYS A 75 -9.20 -5.18 -11.41
CA CYS A 75 -9.69 -5.94 -10.26
C CYS A 75 -10.41 -5.07 -9.21
N GLU A 76 -11.04 -4.00 -9.66
CA GLU A 76 -11.79 -3.13 -8.76
C GLU A 76 -13.07 -3.81 -8.26
N ILE A 77 -13.65 -4.72 -9.04
CA ILE A 77 -14.88 -5.46 -8.72
C ILE A 77 -14.69 -6.92 -9.14
N CYS A 78 -14.91 -7.87 -8.24
CA CYS A 78 -14.91 -9.28 -8.61
C CYS A 78 -16.26 -9.65 -9.24
N GLN A 79 -16.22 -10.27 -10.42
CA GLN A 79 -17.43 -10.71 -11.10
C GLN A 79 -17.74 -12.15 -10.74
N LYS A 80 -19.00 -12.44 -10.44
CA LYS A 80 -19.43 -13.81 -10.12
C LYS A 80 -19.32 -14.69 -11.37
N CYS A 81 -18.80 -15.90 -11.20
CA CYS A 81 -18.79 -16.90 -12.26
C CYS A 81 -20.24 -17.28 -12.63
N SER A 82 -20.52 -17.40 -13.92
CA SER A 82 -21.79 -17.87 -14.49
C SER A 82 -21.91 -19.38 -14.51
#